data_AF-A0A953PFN7-F1
#
_entry.id   AF-A0A953PFN7-F1
#
_cell.length_a   1.000
_cell.length_b   1.000
_cell.length_c   1.000
_cell.angle_alpha   90.00
_cell.angle_beta   90.00
_cell.angle_gamma   90.00
#
_symmetry.space_group_name_H-M   'P 1'
#
loop_
_entity.id
_entity.type
_entity.pdbx_description
1 polymer ?
#
loop_
_entity_poly.entity_id
_entity_poly.type
_entity_poly.pdbx_seq_one_letter_code
_entity_poly.pdbx_strand_id
1 'polypeptide(L)'
;MSYNVGQQTKNTARVRSLFVAALVLACAFGTVTLAAAQVTPPTTPTDIAVPAGNSAYLVGHAFGSQGYTCLPTSTGGTAWNPTARPEATLFTDLFGSQFQIITHFQSINENPKPGIVPPLSGNAT
;
A
#
# COMPACT_ATOMS: atom_id res chain seq x y z
N MET A 1 -43.17 39.63 -34.18
CA MET A 1 -42.02 38.71 -34.11
C MET A 1 -42.03 38.10 -32.72
N SER A 2 -42.71 36.96 -32.54
CA SER A 2 -42.90 36.33 -31.22
C SER A 2 -41.84 35.26 -31.04
N TYR A 3 -40.83 35.53 -30.22
CA TYR A 3 -39.81 34.54 -29.88
C TYR A 3 -40.39 33.52 -28.91
N ASN A 4 -40.26 32.25 -29.29
CA ASN A 4 -40.89 31.12 -28.63
C ASN A 4 -40.12 30.75 -27.35
N VAL A 5 -40.39 31.46 -26.26
CA VAL A 5 -39.72 31.33 -24.94
C VAL A 5 -39.70 29.86 -24.45
N GLY A 6 -40.75 29.09 -24.74
CA GLY A 6 -40.85 27.66 -24.40
C GLY A 6 -39.93 26.73 -25.20
N GLN A 7 -39.43 27.17 -26.36
CA GLN A 7 -38.51 26.41 -27.21
C GLN A 7 -37.06 26.64 -26.77
N GLN A 8 -36.74 27.86 -26.31
CA GLN A 8 -35.45 28.19 -25.69
C GLN A 8 -35.20 27.42 -24.39
N THR A 9 -36.18 27.33 -23.49
CA THR A 9 -36.02 26.64 -22.19
C THR A 9 -35.77 25.14 -22.34
N LYS A 10 -36.44 24.48 -23.30
CA LYS A 10 -36.23 23.05 -23.62
C LYS A 10 -34.83 22.77 -24.14
N ASN A 11 -34.32 23.64 -25.02
CA ASN A 11 -32.97 23.50 -25.58
C ASN A 11 -31.90 23.69 -24.50
N THR A 12 -32.06 24.69 -23.62
CA THR A 12 -31.12 24.93 -22.50
C THR A 12 -31.11 23.77 -21.50
N ALA A 13 -32.27 23.17 -21.20
CA ALA A 13 -32.36 21.98 -20.35
C ALA A 13 -31.64 20.77 -20.98
N ARG A 14 -31.85 20.54 -22.28
CA ARG A 14 -31.20 19.44 -23.02
C ARG A 14 -29.67 19.60 -23.09
N VAL A 15 -29.19 20.82 -23.31
CA VAL A 15 -27.76 21.15 -23.30
C VAL A 15 -27.16 20.90 -21.92
N ARG A 16 -27.83 21.34 -20.84
CA ARG A 16 -27.38 21.07 -19.46
C ARG A 16 -27.30 19.57 -19.16
N SER A 17 -28.31 18.79 -19.55
CA SER A 17 -28.29 17.32 -19.37
C SER A 17 -27.15 16.66 -20.15
N LEU A 18 -26.84 17.12 -21.36
CA LEU A 18 -25.70 16.61 -22.14
C LEU A 18 -24.35 16.93 -21.49
N PHE A 19 -24.18 18.13 -20.93
CA PHE A 19 -22.96 18.49 -20.20
C PHE A 19 -22.78 17.66 -18.93
N VAL A 20 -23.86 17.41 -18.17
CA VAL A 20 -23.81 16.54 -16.98
C VAL A 20 -23.47 15.10 -17.38
N ALA A 21 -24.09 14.57 -18.44
CA ALA A 21 -23.79 13.22 -18.93
C ALA A 21 -22.34 13.10 -19.42
N ALA A 22 -21.83 14.11 -20.13
CA ALA A 22 -20.45 14.15 -20.59
C ALA A 22 -19.46 14.23 -19.41
N LEU A 23 -19.77 15.01 -18.36
CA LEU A 23 -18.94 15.08 -17.16
C LEU A 23 -18.91 13.75 -16.41
N VAL A 24 -20.06 13.09 -16.23
CA VAL A 24 -20.14 11.75 -15.61
C VAL A 24 -19.31 10.74 -16.40
N LEU A 25 -19.41 10.78 -17.73
CA LEU A 25 -18.66 9.89 -18.62
C LEU A 25 -17.14 10.15 -18.53
N ALA A 26 -16.73 11.42 -18.50
CA ALA A 26 -15.33 11.79 -18.33
C ALA A 26 -14.76 11.36 -16.96
N CYS A 27 -15.52 11.52 -15.88
CA CYS A 27 -15.14 11.02 -14.55
C CYS A 27 -15.03 9.48 -14.52
N ALA A 28 -15.94 8.79 -15.19
CA ALA A 28 -15.94 7.33 -15.26
C ALA A 28 -14.71 6.79 -16.03
N PHE A 29 -14.28 7.44 -17.11
CA PHE A 29 -13.11 6.98 -17.88
C PHE A 29 -11.77 7.54 -17.40
N GLY A 30 -11.74 8.74 -16.79
CA GLY A 30 -10.51 9.35 -16.28
C GLY A 30 -9.92 8.65 -15.05
N THR A 31 -10.72 7.87 -14.33
CA THR A 31 -10.28 7.12 -13.14
C THR A 31 -9.74 5.72 -13.45
N VAL A 32 -10.08 5.15 -14.62
CA VAL A 32 -9.71 3.77 -14.99
C VAL A 32 -8.21 3.65 -15.33
N THR A 33 -7.57 4.72 -15.79
CA THR A 33 -6.16 4.69 -16.18
C THR A 33 -5.19 4.53 -14.99
N LEU A 34 -5.63 4.81 -13.76
CA LEU A 34 -4.79 4.64 -12.57
C LEU A 34 -4.78 3.19 -12.04
N ALA A 35 -5.82 2.41 -12.31
CA ALA A 35 -5.93 1.02 -11.83
C ALA A 35 -4.98 0.04 -12.56
N ALA A 36 -4.36 0.47 -13.67
CA ALA A 36 -3.50 -0.36 -14.51
C ALA A 36 -1.99 -0.07 -14.36
N ALA A 37 -1.58 0.74 -13.39
CA ALA A 37 -0.16 0.88 -13.07
C ALA A 37 0.34 -0.44 -12.46
N GLN A 38 0.84 -1.32 -13.32
CA GLN A 38 1.37 -2.63 -12.93
C GLN A 38 2.63 -2.41 -12.08
N VAL A 39 2.54 -2.75 -10.80
CA VAL A 39 3.71 -2.74 -9.92
C VAL A 39 4.72 -3.73 -10.48
N THR A 40 5.91 -3.23 -10.84
CA THR A 40 7.00 -4.10 -11.28
C THR A 40 7.74 -4.60 -10.04
N PRO A 41 7.74 -5.92 -9.77
CA PRO A 41 8.48 -6.46 -8.64
C PRO A 41 9.99 -6.24 -8.85
N PRO A 42 10.76 -6.02 -7.77
CA PRO A 42 12.22 -5.95 -7.85
C PRO A 42 12.81 -7.30 -8.28
N THR A 43 14.07 -7.28 -8.74
CA THR A 43 14.82 -8.52 -8.99
C THR A 43 15.02 -9.25 -7.66
N THR A 44 14.45 -10.45 -7.55
CA THR A 44 14.43 -11.24 -6.32
C THR A 44 15.21 -12.54 -6.53
N PRO A 45 16.15 -12.91 -5.64
CA PRO A 45 16.83 -14.20 -5.69
C PRO A 45 15.85 -15.38 -5.68
N THR A 46 16.21 -16.47 -6.36
CA THR A 46 15.34 -17.64 -6.56
C THR A 46 14.86 -18.24 -5.24
N ASP A 47 15.73 -18.27 -4.22
CA ASP A 47 15.44 -18.86 -2.91
C ASP A 47 14.32 -18.13 -2.14
N ILE A 48 14.05 -16.87 -2.49
CA ILE A 48 13.00 -16.04 -1.88
C ILE A 48 11.99 -15.52 -2.91
N ALA A 49 11.96 -16.11 -4.10
CA ALA A 49 11.04 -15.71 -5.16
C ALA A 49 9.59 -16.02 -4.77
N VAL A 50 8.67 -15.11 -5.13
CA VAL A 50 7.23 -15.32 -4.93
C VAL A 50 6.76 -16.49 -5.81
N PRO A 51 5.92 -17.42 -5.33
CA PRO A 51 5.41 -18.52 -6.13
C PRO A 51 4.66 -18.07 -7.38
N ALA A 52 4.67 -18.92 -8.42
CA ALA A 52 3.97 -18.64 -9.67
C ALA A 52 2.47 -18.39 -9.46
N GLY A 53 1.90 -17.49 -10.25
CA GLY A 53 0.47 -17.10 -10.18
C GLY A 53 0.18 -15.92 -9.26
N ASN A 54 1.17 -15.41 -8.52
CA ASN A 54 1.04 -14.18 -7.74
C ASN A 54 1.45 -12.95 -8.54
N SER A 55 0.83 -11.81 -8.23
CA SER A 55 1.12 -10.52 -8.87
C SER A 55 1.43 -9.47 -7.81
N ALA A 56 2.41 -8.61 -8.10
CA ALA A 56 2.65 -7.44 -7.26
C ALA A 56 1.47 -6.47 -7.38
N TYR A 57 0.96 -5.99 -6.24
CA TYR A 57 -0.24 -5.17 -6.18
C TYR A 57 -0.01 -3.77 -5.58
N LEU A 58 1.05 -3.59 -4.78
CA LEU A 58 1.34 -2.35 -4.06
C LEU A 58 2.85 -2.22 -3.79
N VAL A 59 3.37 -1.00 -3.86
CA VAL A 59 4.71 -0.66 -3.37
C VAL A 59 4.55 0.27 -2.17
N GLY A 60 5.19 -0.07 -1.06
CA GLY A 60 5.34 0.81 0.11
C GLY A 60 6.80 1.13 0.36
N HIS A 61 7.06 2.33 0.86
CA HIS A 61 8.38 2.80 1.31
C HIS A 61 8.41 2.81 2.83
N ALA A 62 9.31 2.03 3.41
CA ALA A 62 9.49 1.95 4.85
C ALA A 62 10.30 3.15 5.37
N PHE A 63 9.79 3.80 6.41
CA PHE A 63 10.51 4.76 7.24
C PHE A 63 10.70 4.14 8.62
N GLY A 64 11.95 4.14 9.10
CA GLY A 64 12.38 3.43 10.30
C GLY A 64 13.58 2.54 10.02
N SER A 65 14.01 1.78 11.03
CA SER A 65 15.12 0.84 10.90
C SER A 65 14.68 -0.54 11.33
N GLN A 66 14.85 -1.52 10.44
CA GLN A 66 14.83 -2.93 10.85
C GLN A 66 16.17 -3.28 11.48
N GLY A 67 16.42 -2.75 12.68
CA GLY A 67 17.67 -2.94 13.40
C GLY A 67 17.63 -4.21 14.25
N TYR A 68 18.42 -5.21 13.88
CA TYR A 68 18.77 -6.30 14.78
C TYR A 68 20.02 -5.92 15.57
N THR A 69 19.95 -5.92 16.90
CA THR A 69 21.15 -5.69 17.72
C THR A 69 21.93 -6.99 17.87
N CYS A 70 23.22 -6.99 17.55
CA CYS A 70 24.12 -8.10 17.87
C CYS A 70 24.76 -7.83 19.25
N LEU A 71 24.63 -8.76 20.19
CA LEU A 71 25.15 -8.62 21.56
C LEU A 71 26.20 -9.70 21.87
N PRO A 72 27.18 -9.42 22.73
CA PRO A 72 28.09 -10.43 23.26
C PRO A 72 27.34 -11.54 24.00
N THR A 73 27.84 -12.76 23.88
CA THR A 73 27.38 -13.95 24.61
C THR A 73 28.28 -14.22 25.82
N SER A 74 27.76 -14.96 26.80
CA SER A 74 28.54 -15.37 27.99
C SER A 74 29.73 -16.29 27.67
N THR A 75 29.76 -16.89 26.47
CA THR A 75 30.84 -17.76 25.99
C THR A 75 31.88 -17.02 25.13
N GLY A 76 31.78 -15.69 25.01
CA GLY A 76 32.76 -14.86 24.31
C GLY A 76 32.52 -14.68 22.80
N GLY A 77 31.44 -15.26 22.25
CA GLY A 77 30.97 -14.97 20.88
C GLY A 77 29.94 -13.83 20.83
N THR A 78 29.33 -13.60 19.68
CA THR A 78 28.20 -12.67 19.51
C THR A 78 26.95 -13.39 19.01
N ALA A 79 25.77 -12.92 19.40
CA ALA A 79 24.49 -13.46 18.95
C ALA A 79 23.48 -12.33 18.70
N TRP A 80 22.54 -12.58 17.79
CA TRP A 80 21.41 -11.67 17.56
C TRP A 80 20.55 -11.58 18.82
N ASN A 81 20.27 -10.36 19.27
CA ASN A 81 19.39 -10.09 20.39
C ASN A 81 17.93 -10.33 19.96
N PRO A 82 17.24 -11.34 20.51
CA PRO A 82 15.84 -11.61 20.17
C PRO A 82 14.87 -10.53 20.68
N THR A 83 15.32 -9.66 21.60
CA THR A 83 14.49 -8.59 22.20
C THR A 83 14.59 -7.24 21.49
N ALA A 84 15.53 -7.08 20.55
CA ALA A 84 15.59 -5.87 19.73
C ALA A 84 14.32 -5.78 18.88
N ARG A 85 13.61 -4.64 18.93
CA ARG A 85 12.34 -4.43 18.23
C ARG A 85 12.56 -3.71 16.90
N PRO A 86 12.61 -4.42 15.75
CA PRO A 86 12.51 -3.75 14.48
C PRO A 86 11.10 -3.15 14.35
N GLU A 87 11.04 -1.85 14.13
CA GLU A 87 9.81 -1.12 13.82
C GLU A 87 10.04 -0.38 12.50
N ALA A 88 9.11 -0.56 11.57
CA ALA A 88 9.10 0.16 10.32
C ALA A 88 7.67 0.55 9.98
N THR A 89 7.45 1.82 9.68
CA THR A 89 6.16 2.28 9.17
C THR A 89 6.28 2.45 7.67
N LEU A 90 5.41 1.78 6.93
CA LEU A 90 5.38 1.82 5.48
C LEU A 90 4.37 2.88 5.02
N PHE A 91 4.79 3.67 4.05
CA PHE A 91 4.00 4.70 3.42
C PHE A 91 3.90 4.42 1.92
N THR A 92 2.79 4.81 1.31
CA THR A 92 2.64 4.87 -0.14
C THR A 92 2.31 6.29 -0.55
N ASP A 93 2.68 6.66 -1.77
CA ASP A 93 2.20 7.90 -2.37
C ASP A 93 0.76 7.69 -2.86
N LEU A 94 -0.16 8.53 -2.39
CA LEU A 94 -1.48 8.71 -2.99
C LEU A 94 -1.66 10.19 -3.29
N PHE A 95 -1.95 10.53 -4.54
CA PHE A 95 -2.20 11.90 -4.96
C PHE A 95 -1.03 12.87 -4.66
N GLY A 96 0.22 12.39 -4.70
CA GLY A 96 1.41 13.19 -4.41
C GLY A 96 1.65 13.45 -2.92
N SER A 97 0.94 12.72 -2.04
CA SER A 97 1.08 12.80 -0.59
C SER A 97 1.38 11.42 -0.01
N GLN A 98 2.20 11.36 1.03
CA GLN A 98 2.51 10.10 1.71
C GLN A 98 1.39 9.70 2.68
N PHE A 99 0.85 8.51 2.49
CA PHE A 99 -0.12 7.89 3.39
C PHE A 99 0.48 6.67 4.05
N GLN A 100 0.40 6.63 5.38
CA GLN A 100 0.76 5.45 6.14
C GLN A 100 -0.22 4.33 5.82
N ILE A 101 0.31 3.17 5.44
CA ILE A 101 -0.49 2.01 5.03
C ILE A 101 -0.30 0.81 5.95
N ILE A 102 0.90 0.65 6.53
CA ILE A 102 1.24 -0.50 7.38
C ILE A 102 2.22 -0.01 8.46
N THR A 103 2.02 -0.44 9.70
CA THR A 103 3.07 -0.40 10.71
C THR A 103 3.55 -1.82 10.96
N HIS A 104 4.80 -2.09 10.64
CA HIS A 104 5.44 -3.37 10.84
C HIS A 104 6.01 -3.44 12.26
N PHE A 105 5.40 -4.29 13.09
CA PHE A 105 5.90 -4.67 14.40
C PHE A 105 6.59 -6.03 14.32
N GLN A 106 7.40 -6.38 15.33
CA GLN A 106 7.99 -7.71 15.44
C GLN A 106 6.89 -8.79 15.36
N SER A 107 6.91 -9.60 14.29
CA SER A 107 6.05 -10.78 14.18
C SER A 107 6.46 -11.82 15.23
N ILE A 108 5.51 -12.67 15.62
CA ILE A 108 5.81 -13.88 16.38
C ILE A 108 6.84 -14.69 15.57
N ASN A 109 7.82 -15.28 16.25
CA ASN A 109 8.71 -16.25 15.63
C ASN A 109 8.04 -17.62 15.74
N GLU A 110 7.50 -18.16 14.63
CA GLU A 110 6.77 -19.43 14.60
C GLU A 110 7.67 -20.65 14.87
N ASN A 111 8.99 -20.51 14.72
CA ASN A 111 9.97 -21.56 15.04
C ASN A 111 11.10 -21.00 15.93
N PRO A 112 10.82 -20.72 17.21
CA PRO A 112 11.83 -20.23 18.12
C PRO A 112 12.90 -21.31 18.33
N LYS A 113 14.16 -20.87 18.50
CA LYS A 113 15.22 -21.79 18.92
C LYS A 113 14.85 -22.42 20.27
N PRO A 114 15.21 -23.69 20.53
CA PRO A 114 14.97 -24.33 21.82
C PRO A 114 15.50 -23.46 22.97
N GLY A 115 14.66 -23.23 23.99
CA GLY A 115 15.00 -22.39 25.14
C GLY A 115 14.75 -20.88 24.97
N ILE A 116 14.28 -20.43 23.80
CA ILE A 116 13.85 -19.05 23.58
C ILE A 116 12.33 -18.97 23.65
N VAL A 117 11.80 -18.14 24.55
CA VAL A 117 10.38 -17.80 24.59
C VAL A 117 10.18 -16.58 23.69
N PRO A 118 9.52 -16.73 22.52
CA PRO A 118 9.23 -15.57 21.68
C PRO A 118 8.25 -14.65 22.41
N PRO A 119 8.43 -13.32 22.33
CA PRO A 119 7.47 -12.38 22.89
C PRO A 119 6.10 -12.54 22.19
N LEU A 120 5.02 -12.41 22.98
CA LEU A 120 3.63 -12.49 22.49
C LEU A 120 3.16 -11.19 21.78
N SER A 121 4.01 -10.17 21.71
CA SER A 121 3.68 -8.89 21.06
C SER A 121 3.88 -8.97 19.56
N GLY A 122 2.95 -8.39 18.79
CA GLY A 122 2.98 -8.41 17.32
C GLY A 122 1.68 -8.88 16.66
N ASN A 123 0.69 -9.32 17.44
CA ASN A 123 -0.63 -9.68 16.92
C ASN A 123 -1.40 -8.41 16.52
N ALA A 124 -1.20 -7.94 15.29
CA ALA A 124 -2.13 -7.01 14.67
C ALA A 124 -3.40 -7.79 14.29
N THR A 125 -4.36 -7.85 15.22
CA THR A 125 -5.79 -7.99 14.85
C THR A 125 -6.29 -6.72 14.21
#